data_AF-A0A7S4RTB8-F1
#
_entry.id   AF-A0A7S4RTB8-F1
#
_cell.length_a   1.000
_cell.length_b   1.000
_cell.length_c   1.000
_cell.angle_alpha   90.00
_cell.angle_beta   90.00
_cell.angle_gamma   90.00
#
_symmetry.space_group_name_H-M   'P 1'
#
loop_
_entity.id
_entity.type
_entity.pdbx_description
1 polymer ?
#
loop_
_entity_poly.entity_id
_entity_poly.type
_entity_poly.pdbx_seq_one_letter_code
_entity_poly.pdbx_strand_id
1 'polypeptide(L)'
;AACSRYTEALFRTKREELGLSAGERPYSGQRPQGWFPHGTEKMVQQLDIVHTAAERRGLDMSFLLADLSQQVSRGAWRDDGNAPTLTTCCQLYCFARHRPVVGEECLWLQGFPIEALDLSAHTEAERIFLAGNAMSVPAVGAVLFAALTAVDWGGGGRVSRVERELPVPINAQRPDARQLVEPQGSAVLARCSQLLLDDDSEEAICAAAGETAPAEEAPWSRRAAVLVALLRDLAAER
;
A
#
# COMPACT_ATOMS: atom_id res chain seq x y z
N ALA A 1 7.78 -15.22 -16.20
CA ALA A 1 9.19 -14.95 -15.82
C ALA A 1 9.49 -15.72 -14.53
N ALA A 2 10.63 -16.39 -14.45
CA ALA A 2 11.05 -17.06 -13.22
C ALA A 2 11.31 -16.01 -12.12
N CYS A 3 10.98 -16.36 -10.88
CA CYS A 3 11.23 -15.51 -9.73
C CYS A 3 12.75 -15.41 -9.49
N SER A 4 13.27 -14.25 -9.07
CA SER A 4 14.69 -14.17 -8.71
C SER A 4 14.94 -14.96 -7.43
N ARG A 5 16.14 -15.53 -7.25
CA ARG A 5 16.52 -16.25 -6.01
C ARG A 5 16.27 -15.43 -4.74
N TYR A 6 16.50 -14.12 -4.83
CA TYR A 6 16.22 -13.17 -3.75
C TYR A 6 14.72 -13.11 -3.42
N THR A 7 13.86 -12.97 -4.43
CA THR A 7 12.41 -12.93 -4.22
C THR A 7 11.87 -14.26 -3.69
N GLU A 8 12.42 -15.39 -4.14
CA GLU A 8 12.08 -16.71 -3.58
C GLU A 8 12.47 -16.84 -2.10
N ALA A 9 13.66 -16.35 -1.72
CA ALA A 9 14.09 -16.33 -0.32
C ALA A 9 13.18 -15.44 0.56
N LEU A 10 12.74 -14.29 0.04
CA LEU A 10 11.77 -13.43 0.72
C LEU A 10 10.43 -14.14 0.90
N PHE A 11 9.94 -14.84 -0.12
CA PHE A 11 8.70 -15.61 -0.02
C PHE A 11 8.83 -16.72 1.02
N ARG A 12 9.91 -17.50 1.00
CA ARG A 12 10.17 -18.54 2.00
C ARG A 12 10.14 -17.96 3.42
N THR A 13 10.87 -16.87 3.65
CA THR A 13 10.93 -16.19 4.95
C THR A 13 9.54 -15.73 5.40
N LYS A 14 8.76 -15.09 4.52
CA LYS A 14 7.40 -14.64 4.85
C LYS A 14 6.43 -15.77 5.11
N ARG A 15 6.58 -16.89 4.41
CA ARG A 15 5.78 -18.09 4.66
C ARG A 15 6.12 -18.70 6.01
N GLU A 16 7.40 -18.83 6.35
CA GLU A 16 7.86 -19.31 7.66
C GLU A 16 7.37 -18.42 8.81
N GLU A 17 7.45 -17.09 8.67
CA GLU A 17 6.87 -16.13 9.63
C GLU A 17 5.36 -16.35 9.84
N LEU A 18 4.67 -16.72 8.76
CA LEU A 18 3.25 -17.05 8.76
C LEU A 18 3.00 -18.55 8.97
N GLY A 19 3.97 -19.35 9.41
CA GLY A 19 3.80 -20.79 9.64
C GLY A 19 3.20 -21.56 8.45
N LEU A 20 3.37 -21.06 7.22
CA LEU A 20 2.90 -21.69 5.99
C LEU A 20 3.99 -22.62 5.46
N SER A 21 3.62 -23.84 5.07
CA SER A 21 4.55 -24.74 4.38
C SER A 21 4.86 -24.25 2.97
N ALA A 22 5.95 -24.68 2.34
CA ALA A 22 6.37 -24.16 1.03
C ALA A 22 5.32 -24.33 -0.10
N GLY A 23 4.52 -25.40 -0.04
CA GLY A 23 3.50 -25.72 -1.06
C GLY A 23 2.08 -25.27 -0.72
N GLU A 24 1.84 -24.70 0.45
CA GLU A 24 0.48 -24.39 0.93
C GLU A 24 -0.17 -23.26 0.12
N ARG A 25 -1.43 -23.45 -0.29
CA ARG A 25 -2.17 -22.48 -1.11
C ARG A 25 -3.50 -22.11 -0.44
N PRO A 26 -3.46 -21.45 0.73
CA PRO A 26 -4.66 -21.19 1.52
C PRO A 26 -5.69 -20.35 0.76
N TYR A 27 -5.24 -19.44 -0.11
CA TYR A 27 -6.13 -18.62 -0.91
C TYR A 27 -6.30 -19.13 -2.32
N SER A 28 -5.19 -19.31 -3.05
CA SER A 28 -5.25 -19.61 -4.49
C SER A 28 -5.68 -21.05 -4.76
N GLY A 29 -5.48 -21.98 -3.82
CA GLY A 29 -5.86 -23.38 -3.96
C GLY A 29 -7.36 -23.62 -3.94
N GLN A 30 -8.14 -22.67 -3.40
CA GLN A 30 -9.60 -22.72 -3.35
C GLN A 30 -10.26 -22.14 -4.61
N ARG A 31 -9.46 -21.61 -5.55
CA ARG A 31 -9.97 -20.90 -6.73
C ARG A 31 -10.08 -21.81 -7.94
N PRO A 32 -11.07 -21.59 -8.83
CA PRO A 32 -11.23 -22.40 -10.02
C PRO A 32 -10.02 -22.26 -10.96
N GLN A 33 -9.77 -23.26 -11.78
CA GLN A 33 -8.68 -23.21 -12.74
C GLN A 33 -8.84 -22.02 -13.70
N GLY A 34 -7.74 -21.29 -13.96
CA GLY A 34 -7.75 -20.13 -14.87
C GLY A 34 -8.35 -18.84 -14.29
N TRP A 35 -8.67 -18.79 -13.00
CA TRP A 35 -9.27 -17.63 -12.35
C TRP A 35 -8.41 -16.35 -12.42
N PHE A 36 -7.08 -16.50 -12.47
CA PHE A 36 -6.13 -15.39 -12.58
C PHE A 36 -5.22 -15.61 -13.80
N PRO A 37 -5.73 -15.44 -15.03
CA PRO A 37 -5.06 -15.89 -16.25
C PRO A 37 -3.75 -15.13 -16.54
N HIS A 38 -3.65 -13.88 -16.09
CA HIS A 38 -2.45 -13.05 -16.23
C HIS A 38 -1.55 -13.05 -14.99
N GLY A 39 -1.93 -13.82 -13.95
CA GLY A 39 -1.19 -13.89 -12.70
C GLY A 39 0.11 -14.67 -12.88
N THR A 40 1.23 -14.05 -12.48
CA THR A 40 2.50 -14.77 -12.39
C THR A 40 2.57 -15.60 -11.12
N GLU A 41 3.41 -16.62 -11.09
CA GLU A 41 3.66 -17.44 -9.90
C GLU A 41 4.02 -16.60 -8.65
N LYS A 42 4.80 -15.52 -8.87
CA LYS A 42 5.13 -14.51 -7.86
C LYS A 42 3.89 -13.85 -7.26
N MET A 43 2.95 -13.44 -8.11
CA MET A 43 1.70 -12.79 -7.69
C MET A 43 0.81 -13.76 -6.93
N VAL A 44 0.71 -15.01 -7.39
CA VAL A 44 -0.09 -16.05 -6.73
C VAL A 44 0.46 -16.37 -5.34
N GLN A 45 1.77 -16.56 -5.19
CA GLN A 45 2.39 -16.74 -3.87
C GLN A 45 2.18 -15.53 -2.96
N GLN A 46 2.27 -14.32 -3.50
CA GLN A 46 2.02 -13.10 -2.74
C GLN A 46 0.56 -13.05 -2.25
N LEU A 47 -0.42 -13.46 -3.06
CA LEU A 47 -1.82 -13.52 -2.65
C LEU A 47 -2.05 -14.47 -1.47
N ASP A 48 -1.46 -15.66 -1.50
CA ASP A 48 -1.55 -16.62 -0.40
C ASP A 48 -0.99 -16.05 0.92
N ILE A 49 0.14 -15.35 0.83
CA ILE A 49 0.79 -14.70 1.97
C ILE A 49 -0.07 -13.55 2.50
N VAL A 50 -0.55 -12.67 1.61
CA VAL A 50 -1.39 -11.53 1.99
C VAL A 50 -2.67 -12.02 2.65
N HIS A 51 -3.32 -13.04 2.08
CA HIS A 51 -4.54 -13.64 2.65
C HIS A 51 -4.29 -14.18 4.05
N THR A 52 -3.27 -15.01 4.22
CA THR A 52 -2.95 -15.60 5.52
C THR A 52 -2.57 -14.54 6.55
N ALA A 53 -1.82 -13.51 6.14
CA ALA A 53 -1.48 -12.39 6.99
C ALA A 53 -2.73 -11.59 7.39
N ALA A 54 -3.66 -11.39 6.46
CA ALA A 54 -4.91 -10.69 6.69
C ALA A 54 -5.82 -11.47 7.65
N GLU A 55 -6.01 -12.78 7.45
CA GLU A 55 -6.79 -13.64 8.35
C GLU A 55 -6.23 -13.62 9.77
N ARG A 56 -4.91 -13.79 9.93
CA ARG A 56 -4.26 -13.79 11.25
C ARG A 56 -4.36 -12.47 11.98
N ARG A 57 -4.41 -11.37 11.23
CA ARG A 57 -4.54 -10.00 11.78
C ARG A 57 -6.00 -9.57 11.94
N GLY A 58 -6.97 -10.39 11.53
CA GLY A 58 -8.38 -10.03 11.56
C GLY A 58 -8.71 -8.86 10.64
N LEU A 59 -8.02 -8.74 9.50
CA LEU A 59 -8.31 -7.70 8.51
C LEU A 59 -9.59 -8.01 7.75
N ASP A 60 -10.28 -6.97 7.31
CA ASP A 60 -11.51 -7.07 6.56
C ASP A 60 -11.22 -7.35 5.07
N MET A 61 -11.48 -8.59 4.66
CA MET A 61 -11.30 -9.04 3.27
C MET A 61 -12.21 -8.29 2.28
N SER A 62 -13.33 -7.71 2.73
CA SER A 62 -14.24 -6.92 1.89
C SER A 62 -13.63 -5.58 1.46
N PHE A 63 -12.68 -5.05 2.22
CA PHE A 63 -11.94 -3.82 1.88
C PHE A 63 -10.48 -4.05 1.54
N LEU A 64 -10.00 -5.30 1.60
CA LEU A 64 -8.61 -5.63 1.35
C LEU A 64 -8.23 -5.46 -0.14
N LEU A 65 -7.35 -4.49 -0.39
CA LEU A 65 -6.67 -4.26 -1.65
C LEU A 65 -5.17 -4.49 -1.47
N ALA A 66 -4.54 -5.22 -2.38
CA ALA A 66 -3.10 -5.48 -2.34
C ALA A 66 -2.42 -5.17 -3.69
N ASP A 67 -1.28 -4.49 -3.66
CA ASP A 67 -0.43 -4.30 -4.83
C ASP A 67 0.53 -5.49 -5.00
N LEU A 68 0.22 -6.34 -5.98
CA LEU A 68 1.00 -7.52 -6.31
C LEU A 68 2.25 -7.19 -7.17
N SER A 69 2.44 -5.95 -7.59
CA SER A 69 3.66 -5.53 -8.30
C SER A 69 4.83 -5.39 -7.33
N GLN A 70 4.56 -4.95 -6.10
CA GLN A 70 5.55 -4.69 -5.06
C GLN A 70 6.14 -5.96 -4.46
N GLN A 71 7.29 -5.83 -3.79
CA GLN A 71 7.86 -6.94 -3.03
C GLN A 71 6.97 -7.30 -1.83
N VAL A 72 6.87 -8.59 -1.51
CA VAL A 72 6.09 -9.10 -0.36
C VAL A 72 6.54 -8.50 0.98
N SER A 73 7.79 -8.06 1.08
CA SER A 73 8.34 -7.38 2.24
C SER A 73 7.74 -5.98 2.48
N ARG A 74 7.28 -5.29 1.43
CA ARG A 74 6.78 -3.90 1.55
C ARG A 74 5.43 -3.80 2.23
N GLY A 75 4.67 -4.89 2.35
CA GLY A 75 3.36 -4.82 3.01
C GLY A 75 2.37 -3.95 2.24
N ALA A 76 2.46 -3.88 0.91
CA ALA A 76 1.70 -2.96 0.07
C ALA A 76 0.23 -3.41 -0.08
N TRP A 77 -0.51 -3.44 1.01
CA TRP A 77 -1.94 -3.73 1.05
C TRP A 77 -2.64 -2.88 2.11
N ARG A 78 -3.94 -2.66 1.92
CA ARG A 78 -4.79 -1.84 2.78
C ARG A 78 -6.17 -2.47 2.90
N ASP A 79 -6.77 -2.36 4.07
CA ASP A 79 -8.08 -2.89 4.42
C ASP A 79 -8.99 -1.82 5.06
N ASP A 80 -8.58 -0.55 4.99
CA ASP A 80 -9.26 0.61 5.56
C ASP A 80 -10.23 1.26 4.56
N GLY A 81 -10.49 0.60 3.44
CA GLY A 81 -11.32 1.12 2.35
C GLY A 81 -10.60 2.11 1.43
N ASN A 82 -9.31 2.38 1.66
CA ASN A 82 -8.46 3.14 0.75
C ASN A 82 -7.61 2.21 -0.12
N ALA A 83 -7.26 2.67 -1.33
CA ALA A 83 -6.31 1.96 -2.17
C ALA A 83 -4.86 2.23 -1.73
N PRO A 84 -3.93 1.27 -1.85
CA PRO A 84 -2.50 1.56 -1.86
C PRO A 84 -2.17 2.57 -2.96
N THR A 85 -1.03 3.26 -2.82
CA THR A 85 -0.55 4.21 -3.82
C THR A 85 -0.50 3.56 -5.21
N LEU A 86 -1.18 4.18 -6.17
CA LEU A 86 -1.16 3.73 -7.56
C LEU A 86 0.19 4.10 -8.17
N THR A 87 0.91 3.09 -8.64
CA THR A 87 2.15 3.27 -9.40
C THR A 87 1.88 2.96 -10.87
N THR A 88 2.76 3.45 -11.76
CA THR A 88 2.60 3.30 -13.21
C THR A 88 2.53 1.86 -13.71
N CYS A 89 2.98 0.91 -12.88
CA CYS A 89 2.97 -0.52 -13.17
C CYS A 89 2.28 -1.31 -12.05
N CYS A 90 1.43 -0.69 -11.24
CA CYS A 90 0.79 -1.37 -10.11
C CYS A 90 -0.05 -2.55 -10.60
N GLN A 91 -0.13 -3.60 -9.79
CA GLN A 91 -0.94 -4.78 -10.05
C GLN A 91 -1.86 -4.98 -8.86
N LEU A 92 -2.82 -4.07 -8.73
CA LEU A 92 -3.76 -4.08 -7.63
C LEU A 92 -4.71 -5.27 -7.73
N TYR A 93 -4.98 -5.88 -6.59
CA TYR A 93 -5.86 -7.02 -6.46
C TYR A 93 -6.91 -6.77 -5.39
N CYS A 94 -8.17 -7.02 -5.73
CA CYS A 94 -9.31 -6.85 -4.84
C CYS A 94 -9.77 -8.20 -4.30
N PHE A 95 -9.61 -8.41 -3.00
CA PHE A 95 -10.02 -9.67 -2.35
C PHE A 95 -11.54 -9.83 -2.32
N ALA A 96 -12.31 -8.74 -2.21
CA ALA A 96 -13.77 -8.81 -2.26
C ALA A 96 -14.32 -9.29 -3.62
N ARG A 97 -13.63 -8.95 -4.72
CA ARG A 97 -14.03 -9.33 -6.08
C ARG A 97 -13.26 -10.52 -6.64
N HIS A 98 -12.25 -10.99 -5.90
CA HIS A 98 -11.33 -12.07 -6.31
C HIS A 98 -10.70 -11.88 -7.69
N ARG A 99 -10.40 -10.63 -8.08
CA ARG A 99 -9.76 -10.31 -9.36
C ARG A 99 -8.83 -9.10 -9.26
N PRO A 100 -7.88 -8.94 -10.20
CA PRO A 100 -7.15 -7.68 -10.35
C PRO A 100 -8.10 -6.52 -10.61
N VAL A 101 -7.71 -5.33 -10.12
CA VAL A 101 -8.36 -4.05 -10.40
C VAL A 101 -7.97 -3.63 -11.82
N VAL A 102 -8.94 -3.19 -12.61
CA VAL A 102 -8.70 -2.80 -14.01
C VAL A 102 -8.32 -1.32 -14.14
N GLY A 103 -7.74 -0.92 -15.26
CA GLY A 103 -7.22 0.43 -15.50
C GLY A 103 -8.28 1.53 -15.37
N GLU A 104 -9.51 1.26 -15.81
CA GLU A 104 -10.64 2.17 -15.60
C GLU A 104 -10.96 2.35 -14.11
N GLU A 105 -10.91 1.28 -13.31
CA GLU A 105 -11.10 1.35 -11.86
C GLU A 105 -9.95 2.11 -11.17
N CYS A 106 -8.71 1.98 -11.67
CA CYS A 106 -7.58 2.78 -11.19
C CYS A 106 -7.78 4.28 -11.46
N LEU A 107 -8.31 4.65 -12.62
CA LEU A 107 -8.64 6.05 -12.92
C LEU A 107 -9.82 6.55 -12.06
N TRP A 108 -10.82 5.70 -11.80
CA TRP A 108 -11.89 5.97 -10.83
C TRP A 108 -11.34 6.26 -9.42
N LEU A 109 -10.36 5.47 -8.97
CA LEU A 109 -9.71 5.68 -7.67
C LEU A 109 -8.99 7.03 -7.59
N GLN A 110 -8.48 7.56 -8.71
CA GLN A 110 -7.92 8.92 -8.80
C GLN A 110 -9.00 10.01 -8.91
N GLY A 111 -10.27 9.65 -9.02
CA GLY A 111 -11.41 10.58 -9.12
C GLY A 111 -11.67 11.11 -10.53
N PHE A 112 -11.20 10.44 -11.58
CA PHE A 112 -11.55 10.81 -12.95
C PHE A 112 -13.01 10.43 -13.29
N PRO A 113 -13.74 11.27 -14.04
CA PRO A 113 -15.09 10.95 -14.51
C PRO A 113 -15.02 10.03 -15.74
N ILE A 114 -14.91 8.72 -15.51
CA ILE A 114 -14.63 7.74 -16.58
C ILE A 114 -15.70 7.72 -17.66
N GLU A 115 -16.96 7.98 -17.30
CA GLU A 115 -18.07 8.03 -18.25
C GLU A 115 -17.97 9.20 -19.24
N ALA A 116 -17.17 10.22 -18.92
CA ALA A 116 -16.93 11.39 -19.76
C ALA A 116 -15.61 11.31 -20.55
N LEU A 117 -14.81 10.26 -20.35
CA LEU A 117 -13.50 10.09 -21.00
C LEU A 117 -13.57 9.06 -22.12
N ASP A 118 -13.04 9.39 -23.30
CA ASP A 118 -12.81 8.41 -24.35
C ASP A 118 -11.49 7.65 -24.11
N LEU A 119 -11.61 6.47 -23.51
CA LEU A 119 -10.49 5.57 -23.23
C LEU A 119 -10.34 4.45 -24.29
N SER A 120 -11.12 4.49 -25.38
CA SER A 120 -11.17 3.40 -26.37
C SER A 120 -9.84 3.13 -27.07
N ALA A 121 -9.04 4.19 -27.28
CA ALA A 121 -7.72 4.11 -27.89
C ALA A 121 -6.61 3.62 -26.94
N HIS A 122 -6.90 3.47 -25.64
CA HIS A 122 -5.90 3.13 -24.63
C HIS A 122 -6.01 1.67 -24.21
N THR A 123 -4.88 0.97 -24.25
CA THR A 123 -4.73 -0.37 -23.68
C THR A 123 -4.86 -0.34 -22.16
N GLU A 124 -5.08 -1.51 -21.56
CA GLU A 124 -5.19 -1.65 -20.11
C GLU A 124 -3.93 -1.17 -19.37
N ALA A 125 -2.75 -1.48 -19.91
CA ALA A 125 -1.48 -1.04 -19.34
C ALA A 125 -1.32 0.48 -19.41
N GLU A 126 -1.75 1.12 -20.50
CA GLU A 126 -1.72 2.59 -20.64
C GLU A 126 -2.67 3.28 -19.67
N ARG A 127 -3.85 2.70 -19.41
CA ARG A 127 -4.80 3.24 -18.42
C ARG A 127 -4.23 3.17 -17.00
N ILE A 128 -3.60 2.06 -16.64
CA ILE A 128 -2.90 1.91 -15.35
C ILE A 128 -1.73 2.90 -15.26
N PHE A 129 -0.96 3.03 -16.34
CA PHE A 129 0.14 3.99 -16.40
C PHE A 129 -0.33 5.43 -16.22
N LEU A 130 -1.43 5.82 -16.86
CA LEU A 130 -2.06 7.13 -16.69
C LEU A 130 -2.52 7.33 -15.25
N ALA A 131 -3.21 6.35 -14.66
CA ALA A 131 -3.68 6.44 -13.28
C ALA A 131 -2.52 6.55 -12.27
N GLY A 132 -1.42 5.82 -12.47
CA GLY A 132 -0.25 5.84 -11.59
C GLY A 132 0.60 7.11 -11.69
N ASN A 133 0.55 7.82 -12.83
CA ASN A 133 1.22 9.13 -12.98
C ASN A 133 0.32 10.32 -12.61
N ALA A 134 -0.99 10.11 -12.53
CA ALA A 134 -1.92 11.18 -12.23
C ALA A 134 -1.86 11.61 -10.75
N MET A 135 -2.06 12.91 -10.53
CA MET A 135 -2.46 13.41 -9.22
C MET A 135 -3.97 13.19 -9.05
N SER A 136 -4.43 12.87 -7.84
CA SER A 136 -5.86 12.67 -7.58
C SER A 136 -6.65 13.95 -7.89
N VAL A 137 -7.70 13.82 -8.70
CA VAL A 137 -8.56 14.91 -9.15
C VAL A 137 -9.12 15.73 -7.98
N PRO A 138 -9.60 15.13 -6.85
CA PRO A 138 -10.07 15.92 -5.71
C PRO A 138 -8.99 16.79 -5.08
N ALA A 139 -7.74 16.31 -5.03
CA ALA A 139 -6.63 17.06 -4.44
C ALA A 139 -6.27 18.26 -5.32
N VAL A 140 -6.13 18.05 -6.63
CA VAL A 140 -5.88 19.14 -7.59
C VAL A 140 -7.04 20.13 -7.59
N GLY A 141 -8.28 19.66 -7.59
CA GLY A 141 -9.48 20.50 -7.54
C GLY A 141 -9.54 21.37 -6.28
N ALA A 142 -9.23 20.82 -5.11
CA ALA A 142 -9.19 21.58 -3.85
C ALA A 142 -8.13 22.69 -3.88
N VAL A 143 -6.94 22.41 -4.41
CA VAL A 143 -5.85 23.41 -4.53
C VAL A 143 -6.22 24.51 -5.52
N LEU A 144 -6.76 24.16 -6.69
CA LEU A 144 -7.23 25.14 -7.67
C LEU A 144 -8.36 26.01 -7.12
N PHE A 145 -9.31 25.42 -6.41
CA PHE A 145 -10.40 26.16 -5.77
C PHE A 145 -9.88 27.11 -4.68
N ALA A 146 -8.96 26.66 -3.83
CA ALA A 146 -8.32 27.50 -2.83
C ALA A 146 -7.55 28.67 -3.47
N ALA A 147 -6.84 28.43 -4.58
CA ALA A 147 -6.15 29.49 -5.32
C ALA A 147 -7.13 30.53 -5.88
N LEU A 148 -8.20 30.10 -6.56
CA LEU A 148 -9.19 31.01 -7.16
C LEU A 148 -9.92 31.87 -6.12
N THR A 149 -10.16 31.32 -4.92
CA THR A 149 -10.79 32.05 -3.81
C THR A 149 -9.84 33.00 -3.10
N ALA A 150 -8.52 32.78 -3.19
CA ALA A 150 -7.50 33.66 -2.63
C ALA A 150 -7.10 34.82 -3.55
N VAL A 151 -7.41 34.76 -4.85
CA VAL A 151 -7.11 35.83 -5.82
C VAL A 151 -8.00 37.05 -5.54
N ASP A 152 -7.38 38.23 -5.42
CA ASP A 152 -8.09 39.51 -5.46
C ASP A 152 -8.31 39.90 -6.93
N TRP A 153 -9.56 39.85 -7.36
CA TRP A 153 -9.97 40.15 -8.74
C TRP A 153 -10.08 41.66 -9.03
N GLY A 154 -9.60 42.54 -8.14
CA GLY A 154 -9.55 43.99 -8.36
C GLY A 154 -10.90 44.70 -8.18
N GLY A 155 -11.87 44.02 -7.55
CA GLY A 155 -13.24 44.50 -7.38
C GLY A 155 -13.51 45.23 -6.06
N GLY A 156 -12.56 46.01 -5.52
CA GLY A 156 -12.77 47.03 -4.45
C GLY A 156 -13.38 46.61 -3.09
N GLY A 157 -13.98 45.43 -2.97
CA GLY A 157 -14.51 44.88 -1.75
C GLY A 157 -13.48 43.96 -1.14
N ARG A 158 -12.93 44.35 0.02
CA ARG A 158 -12.14 43.44 0.87
C ARG A 158 -12.88 42.11 0.95
N VAL A 159 -12.28 41.04 0.46
CA VAL A 159 -12.75 39.69 0.76
C VAL A 159 -12.71 39.57 2.28
N SER A 160 -13.88 39.62 2.91
CA SER A 160 -14.02 39.39 4.34
C SER A 160 -13.30 38.10 4.62
N ARG A 161 -12.18 38.16 5.35
CA ARG A 161 -11.44 36.97 5.78
C ARG A 161 -12.42 36.21 6.67
N VAL A 162 -13.11 35.24 6.09
CA VAL A 162 -13.98 34.36 6.85
C VAL A 162 -13.03 33.49 7.63
N GLU A 163 -12.72 33.88 8.87
CA GLU A 163 -12.20 33.01 9.92
C GLU A 163 -13.29 31.98 10.25
N ARG A 164 -13.65 31.14 9.28
CA ARG A 164 -14.23 29.86 9.60
C ARG A 164 -13.05 28.97 9.87
N GLU A 165 -13.01 28.42 11.07
CA GLU A 165 -12.26 27.20 11.31
C GLU A 165 -12.57 26.27 10.15
N LEU A 166 -11.52 25.87 9.42
CA LEU A 166 -11.69 24.83 8.43
C LEU A 166 -12.37 23.68 9.16
N PRO A 167 -13.46 23.11 8.61
CA PRO A 167 -14.03 21.91 9.20
C PRO A 167 -12.87 20.95 9.37
N VAL A 168 -12.73 20.41 10.59
CA VAL A 168 -11.78 19.34 10.90
C VAL A 168 -11.83 18.41 9.70
N PRO A 169 -10.68 18.06 9.05
CA PRO A 169 -10.69 17.16 7.91
C PRO A 169 -11.67 16.05 8.26
N ILE A 170 -12.72 15.85 7.45
CA ILE A 170 -13.60 14.70 7.64
C ILE A 170 -12.62 13.57 7.78
N ASN A 171 -12.54 12.99 8.99
CA ASN A 171 -11.60 11.94 9.22
C ASN A 171 -11.84 10.98 8.06
N ALA A 172 -10.83 10.72 7.24
CA ALA A 172 -10.93 9.67 6.24
C ALA A 172 -11.17 8.30 6.92
N GLN A 173 -11.20 8.28 8.26
CA GLN A 173 -12.07 7.43 9.05
C GLN A 173 -13.55 7.68 8.68
N ARG A 174 -13.99 7.05 7.59
CA ARG A 174 -15.31 6.40 7.61
C ARG A 174 -15.51 5.82 9.02
N PRO A 175 -16.73 5.87 9.59
CA PRO A 175 -16.97 5.17 10.86
C PRO A 175 -16.43 3.77 10.67
N ASP A 176 -15.40 3.47 11.44
CA ASP A 176 -14.73 2.21 11.37
C ASP A 176 -15.84 1.17 11.45
N ALA A 177 -15.97 0.30 10.45
CA ALA A 177 -16.73 -0.94 10.60
C ALA A 177 -16.16 -1.82 11.75
N ARG A 178 -15.16 -1.31 12.49
CA ARG A 178 -14.45 -1.88 13.62
C ARG A 178 -14.64 -1.12 14.94
N GLN A 179 -15.63 -0.24 15.08
CA GLN A 179 -16.15 0.08 16.42
C GLN A 179 -16.95 -1.13 16.95
N LEU A 180 -16.25 -2.19 17.32
CA LEU A 180 -16.76 -3.13 18.30
C LEU A 180 -16.55 -2.48 19.67
N VAL A 181 -17.64 -1.96 20.19
CA VAL A 181 -17.78 -1.39 21.53
C VAL A 181 -17.40 -2.46 22.55
N GLU A 182 -16.32 -2.27 23.30
CA GLU A 182 -16.19 -2.92 24.61
C GLU A 182 -17.01 -2.15 25.67
N PRO A 183 -17.55 -2.83 26.70
CA PRO A 183 -18.61 -2.27 27.54
C PRO A 183 -18.18 -1.14 28.50
N GLN A 184 -16.97 -0.59 28.39
CA GLN A 184 -16.38 0.27 29.44
C GLN A 184 -15.77 1.59 28.94
N GLY A 185 -16.19 2.09 27.77
CA GLY A 185 -16.11 3.53 27.47
C GLY A 185 -14.71 4.13 27.27
N SER A 186 -13.68 3.32 27.04
CA SER A 186 -12.36 3.78 26.60
C SER A 186 -12.19 3.41 25.13
N ALA A 187 -12.35 4.38 24.22
CA ALA A 187 -12.02 4.21 22.82
C ALA A 187 -10.50 4.17 22.66
N VAL A 188 -9.93 2.97 22.64
CA VAL A 188 -8.57 2.79 22.13
C VAL A 188 -8.68 2.89 20.61
N LEU A 189 -8.13 3.96 20.03
CA LEU A 189 -7.81 4.01 18.61
C LEU A 189 -7.18 2.67 18.24
N ALA A 190 -7.89 1.85 17.45
CA ALA A 190 -7.28 0.69 16.84
C ALA A 190 -6.01 1.22 16.18
N ARG A 191 -4.85 0.80 16.69
CA ARG A 191 -3.57 1.25 16.19
C ARG A 191 -3.60 1.01 14.69
N CYS A 192 -3.81 2.08 13.92
CA CYS A 192 -3.42 2.14 12.53
C CYS A 192 -2.01 1.62 12.56
N SER A 193 -1.79 0.40 12.08
CA SER A 193 -0.57 -0.33 12.37
C SER A 193 0.59 0.60 12.07
N GLN A 194 1.36 0.96 13.10
CA GLN A 194 2.50 1.88 13.06
C GLN A 194 3.67 1.30 12.23
N LEU A 195 3.36 0.56 11.17
CA LEU A 195 4.26 -0.07 10.22
C LEU A 195 4.19 0.60 8.83
N LEU A 196 3.43 1.70 8.71
CA LEU A 196 3.53 2.67 7.61
C LEU A 196 4.25 3.94 8.08
N LEU A 197 5.21 3.81 9.01
CA LEU A 197 6.32 4.75 9.04
C LEU A 197 7.28 4.29 7.95
N ASP A 198 7.44 5.14 6.94
CA ASP A 198 8.43 5.01 5.90
C ASP A 198 9.82 4.83 6.53
N ASP A 199 10.33 3.60 6.56
CA ASP A 199 11.74 3.27 6.82
C ASP A 199 12.61 3.57 5.56
N ASP A 200 12.24 4.59 4.78
CA ASP A 200 12.96 5.03 3.57
C ASP A 200 13.98 6.15 3.91
N SER A 201 14.64 6.09 5.07
CA SER A 201 15.87 6.87 5.27
C SER A 201 17.07 6.10 4.72
N GLU A 202 17.57 6.54 3.55
CA GLU A 202 18.85 6.13 2.96
C GLU A 202 20.06 6.29 3.94
N GLU A 203 19.89 6.99 5.06
CA GLU A 203 20.91 7.18 6.10
C GLU A 203 21.38 5.87 6.76
N ALA A 204 20.56 4.82 6.81
CA ALA A 204 20.95 3.56 7.44
C ALA A 204 21.99 2.76 6.63
N ILE A 205 22.09 3.00 5.32
CA ILE A 205 23.03 2.29 4.43
C ILE A 205 24.42 2.93 4.48
N CYS A 206 24.52 4.24 4.70
CA CYS A 206 25.79 4.96 4.77
C CYS A 206 26.55 4.72 6.10
N ALA A 207 25.86 4.40 7.19
CA ALA A 207 26.50 4.12 8.48
C ALA A 207 27.30 2.80 8.52
N ALA A 208 27.09 1.91 7.54
CA ALA A 208 27.79 0.61 7.46
C ALA A 208 29.15 0.67 6.73
N ALA A 209 29.52 1.82 6.14
CA ALA A 209 30.69 1.96 5.28
C ALA A 209 31.83 2.82 5.85
N GLY A 210 31.75 3.31 7.10
CA GLY A 210 32.76 4.20 7.68
C GLY A 210 32.86 4.11 9.20
N GLU A 211 34.09 4.13 9.69
CA GLU A 211 34.56 3.82 11.03
C GLU A 211 33.94 4.61 12.20
N THR A 212 33.77 3.89 13.31
CA THR A 212 33.69 4.32 14.73
C THR A 212 32.52 5.22 15.17
N ALA A 213 31.49 4.59 15.75
CA ALA A 213 30.61 5.21 16.74
C ALA A 213 30.54 4.32 18.00
N PRO A 214 30.52 4.91 19.22
CA PRO A 214 30.70 4.17 20.46
C PRO A 214 29.45 3.36 20.83
N ALA A 215 29.70 2.29 21.60
CA ALA A 215 28.71 1.35 22.09
C ALA A 215 27.73 1.99 23.08
N GLU A 216 26.54 2.37 22.59
CA GLU A 216 25.30 2.33 23.37
C GLU A 216 24.22 1.67 22.50
N GLU A 217 23.53 0.69 23.08
CA GLU A 217 22.63 -0.27 22.43
C GLU A 217 21.43 0.44 21.76
N ALA A 218 21.51 0.67 20.45
CA ALA A 218 20.33 0.95 19.64
C ALA A 218 19.57 -0.36 19.35
N PRO A 219 18.24 -0.43 19.57
CA PRO A 219 17.46 -1.63 19.27
C PRO A 219 17.34 -1.74 17.75
N TRP A 220 18.23 -2.50 17.13
CA TRP A 220 18.17 -2.75 15.70
C TRP A 220 16.79 -3.35 15.35
N SER A 221 16.13 -2.77 14.35
CA SER A 221 14.92 -3.38 13.79
C SER A 221 15.26 -4.80 13.35
N ARG A 222 14.31 -5.74 13.49
CA ARG A 222 14.55 -7.17 13.13
C ARG A 222 15.05 -7.33 11.69
N ARG A 223 14.73 -6.39 10.79
CA ARG A 223 15.24 -6.33 9.41
C ARG A 223 16.71 -5.98 9.34
N ALA A 224 17.19 -4.99 10.10
CA ALA A 224 18.60 -4.63 10.17
C ALA A 224 19.45 -5.78 10.71
N ALA A 225 18.96 -6.49 11.74
CA ALA A 225 19.61 -7.68 12.27
C ALA A 225 19.76 -8.80 11.23
N VAL A 226 18.72 -9.04 10.42
CA VAL A 226 18.73 -10.03 9.34
C VAL A 226 19.68 -9.63 8.21
N LEU A 227 19.73 -8.35 7.83
CA LEU A 227 20.64 -7.85 6.80
C LEU A 227 22.11 -7.99 7.23
N VAL A 228 22.41 -7.69 8.49
CA VAL A 228 23.75 -7.84 9.07
C VAL A 228 24.16 -9.31 9.16
N ALA A 229 23.24 -10.21 9.51
CA ALA A 229 23.52 -11.65 9.52
C ALA A 229 23.83 -12.19 8.12
N LEU A 230 23.05 -11.81 7.10
CA LEU A 230 23.26 -12.20 5.71
C LEU A 230 24.57 -11.66 5.13
N LEU A 231 24.94 -10.41 5.46
CA LEU A 231 26.20 -9.82 5.03
C LEU A 231 27.41 -10.50 5.69
N ARG A 232 27.28 -10.97 6.93
CA ARG A 232 28.33 -11.74 7.62
C ARG A 232 28.51 -13.12 7.02
N ASP A 233 27.43 -13.83 6.70
CA ASP A 233 27.51 -15.13 6.01
C ASP A 233 28.16 -15.00 4.63
N LEU A 234 27.78 -13.98 3.85
CA LEU A 234 28.39 -13.71 2.54
C LEU A 234 29.88 -13.30 2.63
N ALA A 235 30.30 -12.69 3.74
CA ALA A 235 31.70 -12.34 3.98
C ALA A 235 32.53 -13.54 4.48
N ALA A 236 31.90 -14.52 5.13
CA ALA A 236 32.54 -15.75 5.60
C ALA A 236 32.76 -16.80 4.50
N GLU A 237 32.07 -16.66 3.36
CA GLU A 237 32.21 -17.52 2.17
C GLU A 237 33.30 -17.02 1.17
N ARG A 238 34.09 -16.01 1.54
CA ARG A 238 35.28 -15.54 0.80
C ARG A 238 36.57 -15.91 1.53
#